data_AF-A0A2G9ZYI0-F1
#
_entry.id   AF-A0A2G9ZYI0-F1
#
_cell.length_a   1.000
_cell.length_b   1.000
_cell.length_c   1.000
_cell.angle_alpha   90.00
_cell.angle_beta   90.00
_cell.angle_gamma   90.00
#
_symmetry.space_group_name_H-M   'P 1'
#
loop_
_entity.id
_entity.type
_entity.pdbx_description
1 polymer ?
#
loop_
_entity_poly.entity_id
_entity_poly.type
_entity_poly.pdbx_seq_one_letter_code
_entity_poly.pdbx_strand_id
1 'polypeptide(L)'
;MTLASLFGETAQLPFISGAVAEPSNAVDMSVHLERFLIQAIKEKREAGDGEYLTGASTTEVEDGDCGGTMTISGLDEERVGNITFSGSVAFDSYCECGFFGDDCENKMIFDGEMSVSGKGVSKYDEEDDDFYLESGQTTFRFDKMTAEIYENSSLAADLIIDGSVENSWNSLAEVYEETMKMDLIRTDMVSGKATWMKDLTISTSEDWYEYESTITINGRIYYEDYGFIDIQTLSTLLIDIGDSPYPYQGTMVLSGDNGSKIRITFWYDSYSIESDVDGDGVYEYDAGGYDW
;
A
#
# COMPACT_ATOMS: atom_id res chain seq x y z
N MET A 1 -26.11 -11.16 12.02
CA MET A 1 -25.32 -12.11 11.20
C MET A 1 -24.05 -12.35 12.00
N THR A 2 -23.82 -13.56 12.50
CA THR A 2 -22.67 -13.86 13.36
C THR A 2 -21.41 -13.94 12.50
N LEU A 3 -20.26 -13.45 12.97
CA LEU A 3 -18.98 -13.52 12.23
C LEU A 3 -18.71 -14.94 11.70
N ALA A 4 -19.18 -15.97 12.41
CA ALA A 4 -19.11 -17.38 11.99
C ALA A 4 -19.72 -17.70 10.61
N SER A 5 -20.67 -16.92 10.09
CA SER A 5 -21.26 -17.17 8.76
C SER A 5 -20.41 -16.64 7.58
N LEU A 6 -19.32 -15.90 7.86
CA LEU A 6 -18.36 -15.46 6.84
C LEU A 6 -17.31 -16.54 6.48
N PHE A 7 -17.18 -17.61 7.29
CA PHE A 7 -16.03 -18.54 7.24
C PHE A 7 -16.38 -19.98 6.78
N GLY A 8 -17.46 -20.15 6.00
CA GLY A 8 -17.90 -21.47 5.51
C GLY A 8 -17.06 -22.03 4.34
N GLU A 9 -16.35 -23.13 4.60
CA GLU A 9 -15.80 -24.19 3.72
C GLU A 9 -14.90 -23.87 2.51
N THR A 10 -14.72 -22.61 2.09
CA THR A 10 -13.70 -22.24 1.05
C THR A 10 -13.11 -20.85 1.25
N ALA A 11 -13.13 -20.31 2.47
CA ALA A 11 -12.65 -18.96 2.77
C ALA A 11 -11.11 -18.87 2.74
N GLN A 12 -10.50 -18.90 1.55
CA GLN A 12 -9.32 -18.07 1.34
C GLN A 12 -9.75 -16.65 1.68
N LEU A 13 -9.15 -16.03 2.70
CA LEU A 13 -9.38 -14.63 3.02
C LEU A 13 -8.95 -13.80 1.80
N PRO A 14 -9.86 -13.36 0.92
CA PRO A 14 -9.47 -12.57 -0.24
C PRO A 14 -8.93 -11.21 0.22
N PHE A 15 -9.20 -10.84 1.47
CA PHE A 15 -8.73 -9.64 2.13
C PHE A 15 -7.23 -9.66 2.42
N ILE A 16 -6.61 -10.79 2.79
CA ILE A 16 -5.15 -10.81 3.06
C ILE A 16 -4.39 -10.91 1.74
N SER A 17 -4.81 -11.76 0.80
CA SER A 17 -4.16 -11.80 -0.52
C SER A 17 -4.38 -10.51 -1.31
N GLY A 18 -5.56 -9.88 -1.22
CA GLY A 18 -5.87 -8.61 -1.87
C GLY A 18 -5.23 -7.41 -1.18
N ALA A 19 -5.31 -7.29 0.15
CA ALA A 19 -4.67 -6.18 0.87
C ALA A 19 -3.14 -6.33 1.04
N VAL A 20 -2.54 -7.45 0.63
CA VAL A 20 -1.08 -7.63 0.53
C VAL A 20 -0.60 -7.57 -0.94
N ALA A 21 -1.46 -7.87 -1.93
CA ALA A 21 -1.17 -7.61 -3.35
C ALA A 21 -1.52 -6.18 -3.82
N GLU A 22 -2.39 -5.45 -3.12
CA GLU A 22 -2.70 -4.04 -3.42
C GLU A 22 -1.67 -3.00 -2.93
N PRO A 23 -0.96 -3.15 -1.78
CA PRO A 23 0.11 -2.24 -1.41
C PRO A 23 1.25 -2.27 -2.42
N SER A 24 1.49 -3.38 -3.13
CA SER A 24 2.58 -3.45 -4.12
C SER A 24 2.44 -2.41 -5.23
N ASN A 25 1.23 -1.96 -5.55
CA ASN A 25 0.99 -1.03 -6.68
C ASN A 25 0.98 0.43 -6.23
N ALA A 26 0.49 0.71 -5.01
CA ALA A 26 0.78 1.98 -4.37
C ALA A 26 2.30 2.15 -4.15
N VAL A 27 2.98 1.04 -3.83
CA VAL A 27 4.44 0.94 -3.77
C VAL A 27 5.04 1.13 -5.17
N ASP A 28 4.52 0.52 -6.23
CA ASP A 28 5.09 0.65 -7.58
C ASP A 28 4.90 2.07 -8.15
N MET A 29 3.72 2.69 -7.96
CA MET A 29 3.53 4.12 -8.23
C MET A 29 4.46 4.99 -7.39
N SER A 30 4.71 4.63 -6.12
CA SER A 30 5.66 5.37 -5.28
C SER A 30 7.09 5.25 -5.81
N VAL A 31 7.48 4.08 -6.33
CA VAL A 31 8.78 3.84 -6.98
C VAL A 31 8.90 4.63 -8.29
N HIS A 32 7.84 4.68 -9.11
CA HIS A 32 7.82 5.49 -10.33
C HIS A 32 7.95 6.99 -10.01
N LEU A 33 7.23 7.45 -8.99
CA LEU A 33 7.34 8.83 -8.52
C LEU A 33 8.73 9.12 -7.93
N GLU A 34 9.31 8.16 -7.22
CA GLU A 34 10.67 8.25 -6.67
C GLU A 34 11.71 8.39 -7.80
N ARG A 35 11.62 7.53 -8.81
CA ARG A 35 12.48 7.59 -10.00
C ARG A 35 12.32 8.91 -10.74
N PHE A 36 11.08 9.37 -10.92
CA PHE A 36 10.78 10.68 -11.49
C PHE A 36 11.48 11.80 -10.72
N LEU A 37 11.40 11.79 -9.39
CA LEU A 37 12.05 12.81 -8.54
C LEU A 37 13.58 12.74 -8.65
N ILE A 38 14.16 11.53 -8.59
CA ILE A 38 15.60 11.32 -8.72
C ILE A 38 16.07 11.79 -10.11
N GLN A 39 15.34 11.46 -11.17
CA GLN A 39 15.66 11.87 -12.54
C GLN A 39 15.59 13.39 -12.70
N ALA A 40 14.54 14.03 -12.18
CA ALA A 40 14.40 15.49 -12.19
C ALA A 40 15.54 16.19 -11.44
N ILE A 41 16.05 15.59 -10.36
CA ILE A 41 17.22 16.09 -9.61
C ILE A 41 18.50 15.92 -10.45
N LYS A 42 18.70 14.76 -11.08
CA LYS A 42 19.86 14.46 -11.94
C LYS A 42 19.96 15.45 -13.10
N GLU A 43 18.89 15.63 -13.87
CA GLU A 43 18.87 16.51 -15.04
C GLU A 43 19.19 17.97 -14.69
N LYS A 44 18.74 18.45 -13.53
CA LYS A 44 19.06 19.80 -13.06
C LYS A 44 20.53 19.95 -12.67
N ARG A 45 21.15 18.94 -12.06
CA ARG A 45 22.57 18.97 -11.69
C ARG A 45 23.45 19.02 -12.95
N GLU A 46 23.10 18.26 -13.98
CA GLU A 46 23.82 18.27 -15.26
C GLU A 46 23.65 19.59 -16.03
N ALA A 47 22.52 20.28 -15.87
CA ALA A 47 22.23 21.54 -16.53
C ALA A 47 22.91 22.78 -15.90
N GLY A 48 23.44 22.68 -14.67
CA GLY A 48 24.07 23.79 -13.94
C GLY A 48 25.54 23.52 -13.59
N ASP A 49 26.38 24.57 -13.67
CA ASP A 49 27.82 24.58 -13.33
C ASP A 49 28.12 24.34 -11.81
N GLY A 50 27.28 23.57 -11.11
CA GLY A 50 27.36 23.31 -9.66
C GLY A 50 26.58 24.28 -8.77
N GLU A 51 25.81 25.22 -9.35
CA GLU A 51 24.86 26.05 -8.60
C GLU A 51 23.44 25.47 -8.68
N TYR A 52 22.91 25.05 -7.52
CA TYR A 52 21.59 24.44 -7.38
C TYR A 52 20.47 25.46 -7.64
N LEU A 53 19.66 25.22 -8.68
CA LEU A 53 18.50 26.05 -9.03
C LEU A 53 17.29 25.66 -8.17
N THR A 54 16.92 26.55 -7.25
CA THR A 54 15.65 26.44 -6.49
C THR A 54 14.45 26.68 -7.39
N GLY A 55 13.38 25.89 -7.22
CA GLY A 55 12.06 26.17 -7.80
C GLY A 55 11.87 25.75 -9.27
N ALA A 56 12.62 24.76 -9.74
CA ALA A 56 12.41 24.22 -11.08
C ALA A 56 11.30 23.16 -11.07
N SER A 57 10.40 23.28 -12.05
CA SER A 57 9.28 22.38 -12.30
C SER A 57 9.62 21.39 -13.41
N THR A 58 9.16 20.15 -13.29
CA THR A 58 9.20 19.14 -14.35
C THR A 58 7.79 18.60 -14.62
N THR A 59 7.55 18.20 -15.87
CA THR A 59 6.34 17.51 -16.28
C THR A 59 6.75 16.34 -17.18
N GLU A 60 6.37 15.14 -16.80
CA GLU A 60 6.50 13.94 -17.62
C GLU A 60 5.11 13.43 -18.03
N VAL A 61 5.06 12.86 -19.22
CA VAL A 61 3.86 12.24 -19.77
C VAL A 61 4.25 10.84 -20.19
N GLU A 62 3.49 9.88 -19.70
CA GLU A 62 3.63 8.46 -20.02
C GLU A 62 2.35 7.98 -20.72
N ASP A 63 2.52 7.29 -21.85
CA ASP A 63 1.42 6.65 -22.56
C ASP A 63 1.12 5.30 -21.89
N GLY A 64 -0.14 4.97 -21.64
CA GLY A 64 -0.51 3.67 -21.08
C GLY A 64 -0.38 2.53 -22.10
N ASP A 65 -0.05 1.32 -21.62
CA ASP A 65 0.14 0.12 -22.43
C ASP A 65 -1.00 -0.18 -23.41
N CYS A 66 -2.24 0.09 -22.98
CA CYS A 66 -3.44 -0.11 -23.78
C CYS A 66 -4.21 1.18 -24.09
N GLY A 67 -3.56 2.34 -23.92
CA GLY A 67 -4.09 3.67 -24.22
C GLY A 67 -4.15 4.59 -23.01
N GLY A 68 -4.61 5.82 -23.28
CA GLY A 68 -4.63 6.89 -22.29
C GLY A 68 -3.24 7.42 -21.93
N THR A 69 -3.20 8.37 -21.00
CA THR A 69 -1.95 9.01 -20.56
C THR A 69 -1.94 9.27 -19.07
N MET A 70 -0.77 9.09 -18.44
CA MET A 70 -0.45 9.58 -17.11
C MET A 70 0.43 10.83 -17.25
N THR A 71 0.03 11.94 -16.63
CA THR A 71 0.86 13.16 -16.59
C THR A 71 1.29 13.44 -15.15
N ILE A 72 2.59 13.39 -14.89
CA ILE A 72 3.19 13.71 -13.59
C ILE A 72 3.77 15.12 -13.67
N SER A 73 3.35 16.03 -12.80
CA SER A 73 3.94 17.37 -12.69
C SER A 73 4.44 17.62 -11.28
N GLY A 74 5.64 18.18 -11.14
CA GLY A 74 6.27 18.39 -9.85
C GLY A 74 7.01 19.72 -9.75
N LEU A 75 7.01 20.32 -8.57
CA LEU A 75 7.87 21.42 -8.16
C LEU A 75 8.83 20.92 -7.11
N ASP A 76 10.11 21.14 -7.35
CA ASP A 76 11.16 20.86 -6.38
C ASP A 76 11.68 22.19 -5.80
N GLU A 77 11.58 22.31 -4.48
CA GLU A 77 11.90 23.52 -3.72
C GLU A 77 13.30 23.47 -3.07
N GLU A 78 14.19 22.57 -3.52
CA GLU A 78 15.37 22.14 -2.76
C GLU A 78 16.52 23.11 -2.47
N ARG A 79 17.20 22.73 -1.37
CA ARG A 79 18.57 23.06 -0.97
C ARG A 79 19.22 21.75 -0.49
N VAL A 80 20.45 21.44 -0.93
CA VAL A 80 21.19 20.19 -0.70
C VAL A 80 20.83 19.43 0.59
N GLY A 81 20.27 18.23 0.42
CA GLY A 81 20.08 17.21 1.45
C GLY A 81 18.69 17.15 2.09
N ASN A 82 17.74 18.01 1.71
CA ASN A 82 16.35 17.93 2.17
C ASN A 82 15.40 18.31 1.02
N ILE A 83 14.85 17.28 0.38
CA ILE A 83 13.93 17.40 -0.74
C ILE A 83 12.55 17.72 -0.21
N THR A 84 11.88 18.68 -0.84
CA THR A 84 10.43 18.85 -0.71
C THR A 84 9.87 18.97 -2.10
N PHE A 85 8.86 18.16 -2.39
CA PHE A 85 8.19 18.16 -3.67
C PHE A 85 6.68 18.23 -3.52
N SER A 86 6.03 18.85 -4.50
CA SER A 86 4.58 18.82 -4.63
C SER A 86 4.20 18.75 -6.11
N GLY A 87 3.07 18.14 -6.39
CA GLY A 87 2.71 17.79 -7.74
C GLY A 87 1.29 17.25 -7.90
N SER A 88 1.01 16.84 -9.12
CA SER A 88 -0.22 16.14 -9.47
C SER A 88 0.08 15.05 -10.49
N VAL A 89 -0.70 13.97 -10.40
CA VAL A 89 -0.78 12.93 -11.41
C VAL A 89 -2.20 12.99 -11.98
N ALA A 90 -2.30 13.20 -13.28
CA ALA A 90 -3.58 13.16 -14.00
C ALA A 90 -3.61 11.93 -14.90
N PHE A 91 -4.71 11.17 -14.82
CA PHE A 91 -4.97 10.01 -15.64
C PHE A 91 -6.12 10.33 -16.59
N ASP A 92 -5.87 10.20 -17.90
CA ASP A 92 -6.90 10.26 -18.95
C ASP A 92 -7.03 8.88 -19.55
N SER A 93 -7.92 8.06 -18.98
CA SER A 93 -8.10 6.65 -19.34
C SER A 93 -6.79 5.84 -19.43
N TYR A 94 -5.83 6.13 -18.54
CA TYR A 94 -4.52 5.47 -18.53
C TYR A 94 -4.68 3.98 -18.25
N CYS A 95 -4.16 3.17 -19.15
CA CYS A 95 -4.48 1.76 -19.23
C CYS A 95 -3.21 0.93 -19.02
N GLU A 96 -3.14 0.26 -17.87
CA GLU A 96 -2.00 -0.58 -17.50
C GLU A 96 -2.32 -2.06 -17.76
N CYS A 97 -1.42 -2.76 -18.46
CA CYS A 97 -1.56 -4.17 -18.73
C CYS A 97 -0.77 -5.01 -17.71
N GLY A 98 -1.13 -6.28 -17.63
CA GLY A 98 -0.28 -7.27 -16.99
C GLY A 98 -0.24 -7.26 -15.46
N PHE A 99 -1.17 -6.52 -14.84
CA PHE A 99 -1.39 -6.56 -13.40
C PHE A 99 -1.61 -8.00 -12.88
N PHE A 100 -2.21 -8.87 -13.69
CA PHE A 100 -2.46 -10.28 -13.38
C PHE A 100 -1.88 -11.26 -14.42
N GLY A 101 -0.88 -10.86 -15.22
CA GLY A 101 -0.32 -11.71 -16.28
C GLY A 101 0.60 -10.96 -17.24
N ASP A 102 1.06 -11.60 -18.31
CA ASP A 102 1.88 -10.92 -19.33
C ASP A 102 1.03 -10.34 -20.48
N ASP A 103 -0.30 -10.47 -20.42
CA ASP A 103 -1.22 -10.05 -21.46
C ASP A 103 -2.20 -8.95 -21.01
N CYS A 104 -2.58 -8.09 -21.96
CA CYS A 104 -3.60 -7.05 -21.78
C CYS A 104 -5.04 -7.62 -21.70
N GLU A 105 -5.20 -8.93 -21.48
CA GLU A 105 -6.51 -9.53 -21.21
C GLU A 105 -7.02 -9.11 -19.83
N ASN A 106 -6.09 -8.95 -18.87
CA ASN A 106 -6.35 -8.35 -17.58
C ASN A 106 -5.71 -6.97 -17.53
N LYS A 107 -6.52 -5.92 -17.47
CA LYS A 107 -6.06 -4.54 -17.53
C LYS A 107 -6.80 -3.67 -16.53
N MET A 108 -6.13 -2.63 -16.06
CA MET A 108 -6.72 -1.61 -15.21
C MET A 108 -6.75 -0.28 -15.95
N ILE A 109 -7.90 0.37 -15.98
CA ILE A 109 -8.06 1.70 -16.57
C ILE A 109 -8.26 2.71 -15.45
N PHE A 110 -7.39 3.70 -15.39
CA PHE A 110 -7.43 4.78 -14.41
C PHE A 110 -7.92 6.07 -15.06
N ASP A 111 -8.80 6.77 -14.37
CA ASP A 111 -9.26 8.11 -14.76
C ASP A 111 -9.39 9.00 -13.52
N GLY A 112 -9.03 10.28 -13.66
CA GLY A 112 -9.11 11.27 -12.60
C GLY A 112 -7.75 11.87 -12.23
N GLU A 113 -7.75 12.60 -11.12
CA GLU A 113 -6.57 13.32 -10.64
C GLU A 113 -6.19 12.89 -9.23
N MET A 114 -4.89 12.82 -9.00
CA MET A 114 -4.28 12.58 -7.71
C MET A 114 -3.29 13.71 -7.42
N SER A 115 -3.39 14.36 -6.28
CA SER A 115 -2.33 15.26 -5.83
C SER A 115 -1.26 14.47 -5.08
N VAL A 116 0.00 14.84 -5.29
CA VAL A 116 1.13 14.19 -4.65
C VAL A 116 2.02 15.23 -3.98
N SER A 117 2.51 14.91 -2.80
CA SER A 117 3.46 15.78 -2.09
C SER A 117 4.37 14.94 -1.22
N GLY A 118 5.56 15.42 -0.94
CA GLY A 118 6.45 14.70 -0.07
C GLY A 118 7.71 15.45 0.28
N LYS A 119 8.54 14.77 1.04
CA LYS A 119 9.87 15.24 1.44
C LYS A 119 10.80 14.05 1.55
N GLY A 120 12.09 14.28 1.38
CA GLY A 120 13.09 13.22 1.51
C GLY A 120 14.47 13.75 1.85
N VAL A 121 15.36 12.84 2.19
CA VAL A 121 16.79 13.11 2.38
C VAL A 121 17.53 12.33 1.32
N SER A 122 18.10 13.03 0.34
CA SER A 122 18.98 12.39 -0.64
C SER A 122 20.42 12.35 -0.13
N LYS A 123 21.11 11.26 -0.44
CA LYS A 123 22.56 11.13 -0.32
C LYS A 123 23.19 10.93 -1.69
N TYR A 124 24.41 11.43 -1.81
CA TYR A 124 25.27 11.18 -2.95
C TYR A 124 26.26 10.10 -2.58
N ASP A 125 26.31 9.05 -3.37
CA ASP A 125 27.33 8.01 -3.31
C ASP A 125 28.50 8.40 -4.22
N GLU A 126 29.67 8.66 -3.61
CA GLU A 126 30.88 8.99 -4.38
C GLU A 126 31.44 7.77 -5.13
N GLU A 127 31.18 6.55 -4.67
CA GLU A 127 31.71 5.33 -5.29
C GLU A 127 30.96 5.00 -6.58
N ASP A 128 29.63 5.12 -6.55
CA ASP A 128 28.75 4.83 -7.68
C ASP A 128 28.43 6.06 -8.55
N ASP A 129 28.87 7.26 -8.15
CA ASP A 129 28.51 8.54 -8.76
C ASP A 129 26.99 8.70 -8.92
N ASP A 130 26.23 8.24 -7.91
CA ASP A 130 24.77 8.20 -7.95
C ASP A 130 24.13 8.87 -6.74
N PHE A 131 22.87 9.25 -6.87
CA PHE A 131 22.03 9.71 -5.77
C PHE A 131 21.02 8.64 -5.39
N TYR A 132 20.81 8.48 -4.09
CA TYR A 132 19.73 7.68 -3.55
C TYR A 132 19.00 8.44 -2.44
N LEU A 133 17.76 8.03 -2.16
CA LEU A 133 16.99 8.55 -1.03
C LEU A 133 17.25 7.66 0.20
N GLU A 134 17.80 8.26 1.25
CA GLU A 134 18.01 7.59 2.54
C GLU A 134 16.71 7.52 3.33
N SER A 135 15.84 8.51 3.20
CA SER A 135 14.54 8.50 3.85
C SER A 135 13.59 9.42 3.11
N GLY A 136 12.30 9.18 3.31
CA GLY A 136 11.29 10.05 2.74
C GLY A 136 9.91 9.83 3.30
N GLN A 137 9.03 10.72 2.87
CA GLN A 137 7.62 10.67 3.13
C GLN A 137 6.90 11.20 1.89
N THR A 138 5.96 10.42 1.37
CA THR A 138 5.09 10.77 0.26
C THR A 138 3.65 10.71 0.71
N THR A 139 2.83 11.65 0.28
CA THR A 139 1.39 11.69 0.50
C THR A 139 0.71 11.78 -0.85
N PHE A 140 -0.11 10.79 -1.13
CA PHE A 140 -1.05 10.74 -2.24
C PHE A 140 -2.42 11.16 -1.72
N ARG A 141 -3.11 12.05 -2.44
CA ARG A 141 -4.52 12.35 -2.19
C ARG A 141 -5.31 12.18 -3.46
N PHE A 142 -6.35 11.37 -3.35
CA PHE A 142 -7.27 11.02 -4.42
C PHE A 142 -8.51 11.90 -4.26
N ASP A 143 -8.96 12.54 -5.34
CA ASP A 143 -10.27 13.20 -5.39
C ASP A 143 -11.13 12.45 -6.41
N LYS A 144 -11.73 11.35 -5.95
CA LYS A 144 -12.62 10.48 -6.75
C LYS A 144 -11.98 9.95 -8.04
N MET A 145 -10.81 9.32 -7.88
CA MET A 145 -10.18 8.57 -8.96
C MET A 145 -11.03 7.33 -9.29
N THR A 146 -11.24 7.04 -10.56
CA THR A 146 -11.90 5.79 -10.97
C THR A 146 -10.87 4.77 -11.43
N ALA A 147 -11.10 3.51 -11.07
CA ALA A 147 -10.35 2.37 -11.57
C ALA A 147 -11.32 1.32 -12.11
N GLU A 148 -11.23 0.99 -13.39
CA GLU A 148 -11.97 -0.10 -14.01
C GLU A 148 -11.05 -1.31 -14.16
N ILE A 149 -11.38 -2.41 -13.48
CA ILE A 149 -10.63 -3.66 -13.57
C ILE A 149 -11.33 -4.57 -14.57
N TYR A 150 -10.68 -4.83 -15.69
CA TYR A 150 -11.13 -5.80 -16.67
C TYR A 150 -10.42 -7.11 -16.39
N GLU A 151 -11.18 -8.11 -15.95
CA GLU A 151 -10.72 -9.50 -15.93
C GLU A 151 -11.68 -10.34 -16.78
N ASN A 152 -11.17 -11.42 -17.37
CA ASN A 152 -12.01 -12.49 -17.94
C ASN A 152 -12.82 -13.27 -16.87
N SER A 153 -12.87 -12.74 -15.63
CA SER A 153 -13.50 -13.33 -14.46
C SER A 153 -14.73 -12.51 -14.03
N SER A 154 -15.56 -13.07 -13.16
CA SER A 154 -16.69 -12.37 -12.55
C SER A 154 -16.28 -11.27 -11.54
N LEU A 155 -14.99 -10.94 -11.44
CA LEU A 155 -14.44 -9.99 -10.48
C LEU A 155 -14.12 -8.63 -11.10
N ALA A 156 -14.56 -8.38 -12.34
CA ALA A 156 -14.49 -7.03 -12.90
C ALA A 156 -15.14 -6.04 -11.92
N ALA A 157 -14.34 -5.07 -11.49
CA ALA A 157 -14.73 -4.12 -10.46
C ALA A 157 -14.46 -2.71 -10.97
N ASP A 158 -15.53 -1.92 -11.01
CA ASP A 158 -15.47 -0.50 -11.28
C ASP A 158 -15.46 0.20 -9.93
N LEU A 159 -14.41 0.96 -9.63
CA LEU A 159 -14.15 1.52 -8.32
C LEU A 159 -14.01 3.02 -8.37
N ILE A 160 -14.54 3.71 -7.36
CA ILE A 160 -14.19 5.09 -7.03
C ILE A 160 -13.32 5.08 -5.78
N ILE A 161 -12.16 5.73 -5.86
CA ILE A 161 -11.17 5.86 -4.80
C ILE A 161 -11.11 7.33 -4.37
N ASP A 162 -11.28 7.57 -3.07
CA ASP A 162 -11.25 8.90 -2.46
C ASP A 162 -10.49 8.85 -1.13
N GLY A 163 -9.76 9.90 -0.78
CA GLY A 163 -9.01 9.99 0.48
C GLY A 163 -7.50 10.12 0.28
N SER A 164 -6.72 9.53 1.17
CA SER A 164 -5.26 9.71 1.17
C SER A 164 -4.48 8.48 1.61
N VAL A 165 -3.29 8.34 1.04
CA VAL A 165 -2.26 7.38 1.44
C VAL A 165 -0.99 8.17 1.74
N GLU A 166 -0.46 8.03 2.95
CA GLU A 166 0.83 8.55 3.36
C GLU A 166 1.80 7.39 3.49
N ASN A 167 2.86 7.37 2.71
CA ASN A 167 3.98 6.44 2.83
C ASN A 167 5.16 7.18 3.47
N SER A 168 5.86 6.57 4.41
CA SER A 168 7.15 7.03 4.89
C SER A 168 8.12 5.87 4.97
N TRP A 169 9.35 6.09 4.53
CA TRP A 169 10.40 5.09 4.53
C TRP A 169 11.71 5.63 5.09
N ASN A 170 12.53 4.71 5.58
CA ASN A 170 13.86 4.98 6.09
C ASN A 170 14.78 3.80 5.74
N SER A 171 15.73 4.04 4.84
CA SER A 171 16.74 3.08 4.40
C SER A 171 18.05 3.35 5.13
N LEU A 172 18.12 2.93 6.40
CA LEU A 172 19.41 2.83 7.07
C LEU A 172 20.15 1.61 6.52
N ALA A 173 21.49 1.64 6.53
CA ALA A 173 22.34 0.69 5.80
C ALA A 173 22.08 -0.81 6.06
N GLU A 174 21.39 -1.17 7.14
CA GLU A 174 21.13 -2.56 7.53
C GLU A 174 19.64 -2.89 7.64
N VAL A 175 18.78 -1.89 7.84
CA VAL A 175 17.35 -2.06 8.10
C VAL A 175 16.55 -1.07 7.26
N TYR A 176 15.61 -1.61 6.47
CA TYR A 176 14.64 -0.82 5.72
C TYR A 176 13.33 -0.77 6.51
N GLU A 177 12.91 0.41 6.94
CA GLU A 177 11.63 0.63 7.60
C GLU A 177 10.67 1.34 6.65
N GLU A 178 9.43 0.87 6.57
CA GLU A 178 8.35 1.51 5.82
C GLU A 178 7.10 1.61 6.68
N THR A 179 6.36 2.69 6.53
CA THR A 179 5.06 2.89 7.18
C THR A 179 4.10 3.54 6.21
N MET A 180 3.02 2.82 5.94
CA MET A 180 1.90 3.28 5.14
C MET A 180 0.73 3.61 6.06
N LYS A 181 0.19 4.83 5.96
CA LYS A 181 -1.05 5.26 6.62
C LYS A 181 -2.11 5.55 5.57
N MET A 182 -3.31 5.04 5.80
CA MET A 182 -4.42 5.15 4.87
C MET A 182 -5.64 5.73 5.58
N ASP A 183 -6.23 6.72 4.93
CA ASP A 183 -7.60 7.18 5.17
C ASP A 183 -8.29 7.20 3.80
N LEU A 184 -8.76 6.03 3.37
CA LEU A 184 -9.14 5.76 1.98
C LEU A 184 -10.52 5.10 1.91
N ILE A 185 -11.39 5.67 1.09
CA ILE A 185 -12.72 5.16 0.77
C ILE A 185 -12.68 4.56 -0.63
N ARG A 186 -13.08 3.30 -0.74
CA ARG A 186 -13.34 2.61 -2.00
C ARG A 186 -14.85 2.42 -2.14
N THR A 187 -15.42 2.86 -3.25
CA THR A 187 -16.83 2.64 -3.59
C THR A 187 -16.93 1.76 -4.81
N ASP A 188 -17.62 0.63 -4.68
CA ASP A 188 -17.97 -0.22 -5.81
C ASP A 188 -19.05 0.48 -6.65
N MET A 189 -18.77 0.74 -7.93
CA MET A 189 -19.66 1.53 -8.80
C MET A 189 -20.90 0.75 -9.26
N VAL A 190 -20.88 -0.59 -9.18
CA VAL A 190 -22.01 -1.45 -9.57
C VAL A 190 -23.07 -1.48 -8.48
N SER A 191 -22.65 -1.70 -7.25
CA SER A 191 -23.50 -1.84 -6.06
C SER A 191 -23.69 -0.51 -5.32
N GLY A 192 -22.81 0.46 -5.53
CA GLY A 192 -22.75 1.72 -4.80
C GLY A 192 -22.19 1.59 -3.38
N LYS A 193 -21.69 0.41 -3.00
CA LYS A 193 -21.29 0.11 -1.62
C LYS A 193 -19.88 0.61 -1.32
N ALA A 194 -19.73 1.23 -0.15
CA ALA A 194 -18.45 1.76 0.29
C ALA A 194 -17.74 0.88 1.33
N THR A 195 -16.43 0.77 1.18
CA THR A 195 -15.48 0.28 2.19
C THR A 195 -14.54 1.42 2.55
N TRP A 196 -14.38 1.69 3.84
CA TRP A 196 -13.52 2.78 4.31
C TRP A 196 -12.41 2.25 5.22
N MET A 197 -11.17 2.36 4.75
CA MET A 197 -9.96 2.12 5.55
C MET A 197 -9.61 3.42 6.27
N LYS A 198 -9.95 3.50 7.55
CA LYS A 198 -9.79 4.70 8.37
C LYS A 198 -8.63 4.55 9.34
N ASP A 199 -7.71 5.51 9.30
CA ASP A 199 -6.53 5.55 10.17
C ASP A 199 -5.75 4.22 10.13
N LEU A 200 -5.77 3.52 8.99
CA LEU A 200 -5.14 2.22 8.81
C LEU A 200 -3.64 2.41 8.60
N THR A 201 -2.85 1.94 9.55
CA THR A 201 -1.39 1.99 9.53
C THR A 201 -0.85 0.59 9.35
N ILE A 202 0.00 0.40 8.33
CA ILE A 202 0.81 -0.79 8.10
C ILE A 202 2.25 -0.35 8.23
N SER A 203 3.02 -0.98 9.11
CA SER A 203 4.46 -0.75 9.22
C SER A 203 5.21 -2.04 8.98
N THR A 204 6.24 -1.97 8.16
CA THR A 204 7.18 -3.04 7.89
C THR A 204 8.60 -2.62 8.29
N SER A 205 9.41 -3.58 8.73
CA SER A 205 10.84 -3.39 8.91
C SER A 205 11.55 -4.66 8.47
N GLU A 206 12.46 -4.51 7.51
CA GLU A 206 13.20 -5.60 6.86
C GLU A 206 14.67 -5.51 7.25
N ASP A 207 15.19 -6.60 7.83
CA ASP A 207 16.60 -6.79 8.12
C ASP A 207 17.21 -7.77 7.11
N TRP A 208 18.03 -7.24 6.21
CA TRP A 208 18.65 -8.00 5.12
C TRP A 208 19.70 -9.00 5.59
N TYR A 209 20.24 -8.85 6.80
CA TYR A 209 21.22 -9.78 7.36
C TYR A 209 20.55 -10.94 8.07
N GLU A 210 19.40 -10.69 8.71
CA GLU A 210 18.62 -11.70 9.40
C GLU A 210 17.64 -12.42 8.46
N TYR A 211 17.44 -11.92 7.24
CA TYR A 211 16.42 -12.39 6.28
C TYR A 211 15.02 -12.38 6.88
N GLU A 212 14.77 -11.44 7.79
CA GLU A 212 13.52 -11.32 8.53
C GLU A 212 12.82 -10.00 8.22
N SER A 213 11.51 -10.07 8.03
CA SER A 213 10.62 -8.91 7.98
C SER A 213 9.67 -8.92 9.16
N THR A 214 9.47 -7.76 9.75
CA THR A 214 8.48 -7.53 10.80
C THR A 214 7.31 -6.75 10.23
N ILE A 215 6.07 -7.11 10.59
CA ILE A 215 4.86 -6.39 10.18
C ILE A 215 4.00 -6.06 11.39
N THR A 216 3.47 -4.83 11.39
CA THR A 216 2.38 -4.41 12.28
C THR A 216 1.27 -3.76 11.48
N ILE A 217 0.01 -4.05 11.85
CA ILE A 217 -1.19 -3.54 11.19
C ILE A 217 -2.14 -3.04 12.29
N ASN A 218 -2.53 -1.77 12.21
CA ASN A 218 -3.44 -1.16 13.17
C ASN A 218 -4.38 -0.19 12.47
N GLY A 219 -5.67 -0.21 12.81
CA GLY A 219 -6.63 0.76 12.25
C GLY A 219 -8.04 0.23 12.24
N ARG A 220 -8.89 0.83 11.42
CA ARG A 220 -10.29 0.41 11.28
C ARG A 220 -10.71 0.31 9.83
N ILE A 221 -11.49 -0.71 9.52
CA ILE A 221 -12.14 -0.86 8.22
C ILE A 221 -13.64 -0.85 8.42
N TYR A 222 -14.34 0.06 7.76
CA TYR A 222 -15.80 0.07 7.69
C TYR A 222 -16.27 -0.63 6.44
N TYR A 223 -17.33 -1.41 6.58
CA TYR A 223 -18.10 -2.01 5.50
C TYR A 223 -19.54 -1.56 5.64
N GLU A 224 -20.12 -0.99 4.59
CA GLU A 224 -21.47 -0.40 4.65
C GLU A 224 -22.54 -1.34 5.20
N ASP A 225 -22.51 -2.62 4.80
CA ASP A 225 -23.51 -3.61 5.25
C ASP A 225 -23.22 -4.21 6.64
N TYR A 226 -21.96 -4.20 7.08
CA TYR A 226 -21.49 -5.03 8.20
C TYR A 226 -20.94 -4.23 9.39
N GLY A 227 -20.82 -2.90 9.27
CA GLY A 227 -20.30 -2.05 10.34
C GLY A 227 -18.80 -1.84 10.22
N PHE A 228 -18.03 -2.16 11.25
CA PHE A 228 -16.58 -1.96 11.25
C PHE A 228 -15.82 -3.14 11.86
N ILE A 229 -14.54 -3.21 11.51
CA ILE A 229 -13.55 -4.10 12.11
C ILE A 229 -12.36 -3.22 12.51
N ASP A 230 -12.03 -3.21 13.79
CA ASP A 230 -10.75 -2.74 14.29
C ASP A 230 -9.71 -3.84 14.11
N ILE A 231 -8.55 -3.47 13.55
CA ILE A 231 -7.41 -4.34 13.36
C ILE A 231 -6.32 -3.91 14.34
N GLN A 232 -5.75 -4.87 15.06
CA GLN A 232 -4.63 -4.62 15.96
C GLN A 232 -3.64 -5.78 15.94
N THR A 233 -2.38 -5.50 15.65
CA THR A 233 -1.28 -6.43 15.93
C THR A 233 -0.94 -6.38 17.43
N LEU A 234 -1.14 -7.49 18.14
CA LEU A 234 -0.82 -7.61 19.57
C LEU A 234 0.65 -7.91 19.81
N SER A 235 1.23 -8.74 18.94
CA SER A 235 2.67 -9.00 18.87
C SER A 235 3.08 -9.00 17.41
N THR A 236 4.20 -8.35 17.12
CA THR A 236 4.78 -8.20 15.78
C THR A 236 4.70 -9.51 14.99
N LEU A 237 4.27 -9.40 13.75
CA LEU A 237 4.23 -10.53 12.82
C LEU A 237 5.63 -10.69 12.21
N LEU A 238 6.23 -11.88 12.26
CA LEU A 238 7.53 -12.16 11.65
C LEU A 238 7.36 -12.96 10.37
N ILE A 239 8.06 -12.57 9.31
CA ILE A 239 8.08 -13.22 8.00
C ILE A 239 9.53 -13.54 7.65
N ASP A 240 9.77 -14.73 7.11
CA ASP A 240 11.06 -15.12 6.56
C ASP A 240 11.10 -14.75 5.08
N ILE A 241 11.90 -13.74 4.73
CA ILE A 241 11.97 -13.18 3.37
C ILE A 241 12.54 -14.22 2.38
N GLY A 242 13.32 -15.19 2.86
CA GLY A 242 13.99 -16.19 2.02
C GLY A 242 13.16 -17.43 1.74
N ASP A 243 12.37 -17.88 2.72
CA ASP A 243 11.74 -19.21 2.68
C ASP A 243 10.21 -19.19 2.53
N SER A 244 9.49 -18.23 3.13
CA SER A 244 8.02 -18.26 3.20
C SER A 244 7.38 -16.88 3.22
N PRO A 245 6.42 -16.58 2.32
CA PRO A 245 5.73 -15.29 2.30
C PRO A 245 4.71 -15.11 3.44
N TYR A 246 4.56 -16.09 4.34
CA TYR A 246 3.55 -16.09 5.39
C TYR A 246 4.15 -15.79 6.78
N PRO A 247 3.40 -15.11 7.67
CA PRO A 247 3.83 -14.92 9.04
C PRO A 247 4.10 -16.25 9.75
N TYR A 248 5.31 -16.43 10.24
CA TYR A 248 5.73 -17.64 10.95
C TYR A 248 5.68 -17.44 12.48
N GLN A 249 5.45 -16.21 12.94
CA GLN A 249 5.26 -15.86 14.34
C GLN A 249 4.42 -14.58 14.46
N GLY A 250 3.64 -14.46 15.53
CA GLY A 250 2.98 -13.21 15.89
C GLY A 250 1.52 -13.41 16.27
N THR A 251 0.81 -12.33 16.53
CA THR A 251 -0.60 -12.38 16.92
C THR A 251 -1.30 -11.10 16.52
N MET A 252 -2.46 -11.23 15.89
CA MET A 252 -3.35 -10.11 15.57
C MET A 252 -4.75 -10.37 16.11
N VAL A 253 -5.47 -9.28 16.38
CA VAL A 253 -6.87 -9.30 16.78
C VAL A 253 -7.68 -8.42 15.83
N LEU A 254 -8.82 -8.96 15.41
CA LEU A 254 -9.87 -8.27 14.70
C LEU A 254 -11.04 -8.10 15.67
N SER A 255 -11.45 -6.88 15.98
CA SER A 255 -12.61 -6.65 16.86
C SER A 255 -13.71 -5.87 16.17
N GLY A 256 -14.95 -6.33 16.32
CA GLY A 256 -16.12 -5.69 15.76
C GLY A 256 -16.96 -4.95 16.80
N ASP A 257 -18.21 -4.70 16.44
CA ASP A 257 -19.19 -4.16 17.36
C ASP A 257 -19.50 -5.14 18.52
N ASN A 258 -20.03 -4.62 19.62
CA ASN A 258 -20.38 -5.35 20.84
C ASN A 258 -19.22 -6.08 21.53
N GLY A 259 -17.97 -5.73 21.21
CA GLY A 259 -16.80 -6.32 21.85
C GLY A 259 -16.39 -7.68 21.31
N SER A 260 -17.08 -8.20 20.29
CA SER A 260 -16.73 -9.46 19.60
C SER A 260 -15.33 -9.40 18.98
N LYS A 261 -14.60 -10.52 19.02
CA LYS A 261 -13.21 -10.59 18.55
C LYS A 261 -12.92 -11.87 17.79
N ILE A 262 -11.97 -11.77 16.87
CA ILE A 262 -11.21 -12.88 16.32
C ILE A 262 -9.75 -12.64 16.68
N ARG A 263 -9.07 -13.66 17.21
CA ARG A 263 -7.63 -13.67 17.37
C ARG A 263 -7.03 -14.65 16.40
N ILE A 264 -5.98 -14.20 15.71
CA ILE A 264 -5.18 -15.03 14.83
C ILE A 264 -3.78 -15.12 15.43
N THR A 265 -3.32 -16.34 15.70
CA THR A 265 -1.96 -16.61 16.20
C THR A 265 -1.19 -17.36 15.13
N PHE A 266 0.04 -16.93 14.86
CA PHE A 266 0.89 -17.47 13.81
C PHE A 266 2.05 -18.27 14.40
N TRP A 267 2.37 -19.39 13.75
CA TRP A 267 3.51 -20.27 14.02
C TRP A 267 4.21 -20.64 12.71
N TYR A 268 5.34 -21.35 12.84
CA TYR A 268 6.27 -21.57 11.74
C TYR A 268 5.62 -22.14 10.48
N ASP A 269 4.74 -23.12 10.64
CA ASP A 269 4.08 -23.87 9.56
C ASP A 269 2.55 -23.78 9.61
N SER A 270 1.99 -22.97 10.51
CA SER A 270 0.56 -22.97 10.80
C SER A 270 0.06 -21.69 11.43
N TYR A 271 -1.26 -21.53 11.49
CA TYR A 271 -1.95 -20.48 12.25
C TYR A 271 -3.21 -21.02 12.92
N SER A 272 -3.70 -20.36 13.97
CA SER A 272 -5.00 -20.67 14.57
C SER A 272 -5.90 -19.45 14.57
N ILE A 273 -7.20 -19.72 14.59
CA ILE A 273 -8.25 -18.71 14.68
C ILE A 273 -9.11 -19.02 15.90
N GLU A 274 -9.09 -18.11 16.87
CA GLU A 274 -9.97 -18.13 18.03
C GLU A 274 -11.04 -17.03 17.86
N SER A 275 -12.29 -17.25 18.29
CA SER A 275 -13.35 -16.22 18.30
C SER A 275 -14.03 -16.06 19.67
N ASP A 276 -14.18 -14.81 20.08
CA ASP A 276 -15.04 -14.28 21.15
C ASP A 276 -16.30 -13.73 20.47
N VAL A 277 -17.36 -14.54 20.41
CA VAL A 277 -18.53 -14.22 19.57
C VAL A 277 -19.51 -13.30 20.28
N ASP A 278 -19.59 -13.39 21.61
CA ASP A 278 -20.55 -12.63 22.42
C ASP A 278 -19.94 -11.40 23.11
N GLY A 279 -18.63 -11.19 22.97
CA GLY A 279 -17.92 -10.01 23.43
C GLY A 279 -17.65 -9.99 24.93
N ASP A 280 -17.68 -11.14 25.60
CA ASP A 280 -17.48 -11.24 27.05
C ASP A 280 -15.99 -11.30 27.45
N GLY A 281 -15.08 -11.39 26.46
CA GLY A 281 -13.63 -11.45 26.64
C GLY A 281 -13.07 -12.88 26.75
N VAL A 282 -13.93 -13.90 26.71
CA VAL A 282 -13.58 -15.31 26.57
C VAL A 282 -13.65 -15.68 25.09
N TYR A 283 -12.86 -16.67 24.67
CA TYR A 283 -12.91 -17.19 23.30
C TYR A 283 -13.63 -18.53 23.34
N GLU A 284 -14.84 -18.62 22.76
CA GLU A 284 -15.68 -19.82 22.80
C GLU A 284 -15.35 -20.79 21.67
N TYR A 285 -14.81 -20.27 20.58
CA TYR A 285 -14.53 -21.03 19.37
C TYR A 285 -13.04 -21.03 19.07
N ASP A 286 -12.48 -22.22 18.90
CA ASP A 286 -11.14 -22.45 18.39
C ASP A 286 -11.27 -23.31 17.14
N ALA A 287 -10.91 -22.74 16.00
CA ALA A 287 -11.00 -23.39 14.71
C ALA A 287 -9.89 -24.46 14.53
N GLY A 288 -8.94 -24.53 15.48
CA GLY A 288 -7.75 -25.38 15.43
C GLY A 288 -6.61 -24.70 14.67
N GLY A 289 -5.53 -25.47 14.51
CA GLY A 289 -4.41 -25.10 13.65
C GLY A 289 -4.72 -25.42 12.19
N TYR A 290 -4.41 -24.48 11.31
CA TYR A 290 -4.41 -24.62 9.86
C TYR A 290 -2.96 -24.57 9.37
N ASP A 291 -2.60 -25.49 8.48
CA ASP A 291 -1.32 -25.44 7.77
C ASP A 291 -1.38 -24.36 6.67
N TRP A 292 -0.21 -23.81 6.30
CA TRP A 292 -0.07 -22.85 5.19
C TRP A 292 -0.32 -23.47 3.80
#